data_AF-A0A7C5WEP9-F1
#
_entry.id   AF-A0A7C5WEP9-F1
#
_cell.length_a   1.000
_cell.length_b   1.000
_cell.length_c   1.000
_cell.angle_alpha   90.00
_cell.angle_beta   90.00
_cell.angle_gamma   90.00
#
_symmetry.space_group_name_H-M   'P 1'
#
loop_
_entity.id
_entity.type
_entity.pdbx_description
1 polymer ?
#
loop_
_entity_poly.entity_id
_entity_poly.type
_entity_poly.pdbx_seq_one_letter_code
_entity_poly.pdbx_strand_id
1 'polypeptide(L)'
;MFIIIITYIVIALLYIKGVMNILLLCRAQGQDQVYLNDSTYPRTVLYMLSLLDVIFFTRLFRINKPLWLGEWLFHLSFIIVLLAHLRYILVGLPSWWSHIVCMGKYAGLLMPLSLLYILVVRASVDWRRYISPGNLCLIIILLIISVSGLLMRYIYRTDIVEVKRFMVGLFTFSFQPLPEGRLFMLHYLAGLVLLLYLPSHVLTAPVTISEARRREGFRI
;
A
#
# COMPACT_ATOMS: atom_id res chain seq x y z
N MET A 1 -10.70 7.00 -24.68
CA MET A 1 -9.90 5.87 -25.22
C MET A 1 -8.45 5.88 -24.74
N PHE A 2 -7.71 6.99 -24.84
CA PHE A 2 -6.30 7.09 -24.40
C PHE A 2 -6.04 6.62 -22.95
N ILE A 3 -6.84 7.07 -21.97
CA ILE A 3 -6.68 6.69 -20.56
C ILE A 3 -6.89 5.19 -20.33
N ILE A 4 -7.79 4.55 -21.09
CA ILE A 4 -8.04 3.11 -21.01
C ILE A 4 -6.79 2.35 -21.47
N ILE A 5 -6.16 2.77 -22.56
CA ILE A 5 -4.91 2.18 -23.05
C ILE A 5 -3.80 2.31 -21.99
N ILE A 6 -3.62 3.50 -21.41
CA ILE A 6 -2.66 3.72 -20.31
C ILE A 6 -2.94 2.75 -19.15
N THR A 7 -4.21 2.57 -18.80
CA THR A 7 -4.61 1.68 -17.71
C THR A 7 -4.14 0.25 -17.96
N TYR A 8 -4.38 -0.29 -19.16
CA TYR A 8 -3.92 -1.64 -19.50
C TYR A 8 -2.40 -1.76 -19.56
N ILE A 9 -1.70 -0.72 -20.03
CA ILE A 9 -0.23 -0.68 -19.99
C ILE A 9 0.25 -0.74 -18.54
N VAL A 10 -0.32 0.06 -17.64
CA VAL A 10 0.02 0.06 -16.21
C VAL A 10 -0.25 -1.29 -15.56
N ILE A 11 -1.40 -1.91 -15.87
CA ILE A 11 -1.74 -3.26 -15.38
C ILE A 11 -0.74 -4.29 -15.91
N ALA A 12 -0.36 -4.24 -17.18
CA ALA A 12 0.65 -5.14 -17.74
C ALA A 12 2.02 -4.97 -17.05
N LEU A 13 2.45 -3.71 -16.83
CA LEU A 13 3.68 -3.41 -16.09
C LEU A 13 3.63 -3.88 -14.64
N LEU A 14 2.47 -3.75 -13.98
CA LEU A 14 2.22 -4.29 -12.64
C LEU A 14 2.46 -5.81 -12.62
N TYR A 15 1.89 -6.54 -13.57
CA TYR A 15 2.09 -7.99 -13.69
C TYR A 15 3.57 -8.34 -13.93
N ILE A 16 4.24 -7.68 -14.88
CA ILE A 16 5.66 -7.93 -15.19
C ILE A 16 6.53 -7.68 -13.95
N LYS A 17 6.37 -6.52 -13.29
CA LYS A 17 7.11 -6.20 -12.06
C LYS A 17 6.80 -7.18 -10.93
N GLY A 18 5.55 -7.59 -10.80
CA GLY A 18 5.12 -8.62 -9.84
C GLY A 18 5.87 -9.93 -10.04
N VAL A 19 5.87 -10.46 -11.27
CA VAL A 19 6.59 -11.69 -11.62
C VAL A 19 8.09 -11.52 -11.36
N MET A 20 8.70 -10.42 -11.82
CA MET A 20 10.12 -10.16 -11.58
C MET A 20 10.47 -10.17 -10.09
N ASN A 21 9.68 -9.50 -9.25
CA ASN A 21 9.94 -9.47 -7.81
C ASN A 21 9.75 -10.83 -7.16
N ILE A 22 8.75 -11.61 -7.55
CA ILE A 22 8.58 -12.99 -7.07
C ILE A 22 9.81 -13.83 -7.43
N LEU A 23 10.32 -13.73 -8.66
CA LEU A 23 11.53 -14.44 -9.07
C LEU A 23 12.76 -14.01 -8.27
N LEU A 24 12.89 -12.72 -7.96
CA LEU A 24 13.95 -12.20 -7.08
C LEU A 24 13.82 -12.74 -5.65
N LEU A 25 12.59 -12.80 -5.12
CA LEU A 25 12.33 -13.39 -3.80
C LEU A 25 12.70 -14.86 -3.73
N CYS A 26 12.32 -15.65 -4.73
CA CYS A 26 12.68 -17.07 -4.80
C CYS A 26 14.21 -17.27 -4.83
N ARG A 27 14.96 -16.37 -5.49
CA ARG A 27 16.42 -16.39 -5.47
C ARG A 27 16.99 -16.01 -4.10
N ALA A 28 16.46 -14.98 -3.46
CA ALA A 28 16.89 -14.54 -2.13
C ALA A 28 16.64 -15.61 -1.05
N GLN A 29 15.55 -16.36 -1.16
CA GLN A 29 15.20 -17.42 -0.22
C GLN A 29 16.26 -18.53 -0.12
N GLY A 30 17.01 -18.80 -1.20
CA GLY A 30 18.13 -19.75 -1.18
C GLY A 30 19.30 -19.28 -0.31
N GLN A 31 19.56 -17.97 -0.25
CA GLN A 31 20.57 -17.40 0.65
C GLN A 31 20.11 -17.47 2.11
N ASP A 32 18.82 -17.29 2.37
CA ASP A 32 18.24 -17.32 3.71
C ASP A 32 18.47 -18.65 4.44
N GLN A 33 18.38 -19.77 3.73
CA GLN A 33 18.55 -21.09 4.35
C GLN A 33 19.98 -21.32 4.86
N VAL A 34 20.99 -20.75 4.21
CA VAL A 34 22.40 -20.89 4.61
C VAL A 34 22.63 -20.21 5.96
N TYR A 35 22.13 -18.99 6.16
CA TYR A 35 22.31 -18.25 7.42
C TYR A 35 21.47 -18.76 8.58
N LEU A 36 20.28 -19.31 8.31
CA LEU A 36 19.43 -19.89 9.36
C LEU A 36 20.09 -21.12 9.99
N ASN A 37 20.97 -21.82 9.28
CA ASN A 37 21.74 -22.93 9.83
C ASN A 37 22.82 -22.49 10.82
N ASP A 38 23.35 -21.28 10.69
CA ASP A 38 24.41 -20.74 11.56
C ASP A 38 23.84 -20.03 12.80
N SER A 39 22.51 -19.91 12.92
CA SER A 39 21.87 -19.18 14.02
C SER A 39 21.72 -20.03 15.29
N THR A 40 21.85 -19.39 16.45
CA THR A 40 21.72 -20.04 17.77
C THR A 40 20.26 -20.39 18.13
N TYR A 41 19.29 -19.78 17.45
CA TYR A 41 17.86 -19.99 17.71
C TYR A 41 17.25 -20.98 16.69
N PRO A 42 16.21 -21.75 17.08
CA PRO A 42 15.54 -22.65 16.16
C PRO A 42 14.84 -21.88 15.03
N ARG A 43 14.91 -22.38 13.79
CA ARG A 43 14.41 -21.69 12.58
C ARG A 43 12.95 -21.24 12.69
N THR A 44 12.11 -22.01 13.39
CA THR A 44 10.70 -21.69 13.63
C THR A 44 10.52 -20.37 14.37
N VAL A 45 11.36 -20.10 15.37
CA VAL A 45 11.33 -18.86 16.15
C VAL A 45 11.75 -17.68 15.29
N LEU A 46 12.77 -17.84 14.45
CA LEU A 46 13.20 -16.79 13.52
C LEU A 46 12.13 -16.40 12.50
N TYR A 47 11.43 -17.39 11.92
CA TYR A 47 10.32 -17.13 11.02
C TYR A 47 9.16 -16.45 11.75
N MET A 48 8.80 -16.90 12.96
CA MET A 48 7.76 -16.28 13.77
C MET A 48 8.08 -14.81 14.07
N LEU A 49 9.32 -14.51 14.48
CA LEU A 49 9.75 -13.14 14.77
C LEU A 49 9.73 -12.25 13.51
N SER A 50 10.12 -12.81 12.37
CA SER A 50 10.07 -12.09 11.08
C SER A 50 8.62 -11.80 10.66
N LEU A 51 7.70 -12.74 10.87
CA LEU A 51 6.27 -12.54 10.64
C LEU A 51 5.69 -11.47 11.59
N LEU A 52 6.07 -11.47 12.87
CA LEU A 52 5.66 -10.44 13.82
C LEU A 52 6.21 -9.07 13.44
N ASP A 53 7.42 -8.97 12.90
CA ASP A 53 7.93 -7.70 12.39
C ASP A 53 7.17 -7.20 11.15
N VAL A 54 6.72 -8.09 10.27
CA VAL A 54 5.93 -7.72 9.09
C VAL A 54 4.51 -7.29 9.47
N ILE A 55 3.85 -8.03 10.36
CA ILE A 55 2.46 -7.78 10.73
C ILE A 55 2.35 -6.68 11.76
N PHE A 56 3.18 -6.74 12.81
CA PHE A 56 3.07 -5.85 13.97
C PHE A 56 4.12 -4.76 14.04
N PHE A 57 5.08 -4.72 13.10
CA PHE A 57 6.20 -3.79 13.15
C PHE A 57 6.90 -3.80 14.51
N THR A 58 7.05 -4.98 15.13
CA THR A 58 7.57 -5.14 16.50
C THR A 58 8.96 -4.53 16.66
N ARG A 59 9.83 -4.67 15.66
CA ARG A 59 11.13 -3.97 15.63
C ARG A 59 10.98 -2.44 15.66
N LEU A 60 10.08 -1.87 14.86
CA LEU A 60 9.84 -0.43 14.85
C LEU A 60 9.27 0.07 16.19
N PHE A 61 8.40 -0.72 16.83
CA PHE A 61 7.87 -0.41 18.16
C PHE A 61 8.97 -0.24 19.21
N ARG A 62 10.00 -1.10 19.15
CA ARG A 62 11.14 -1.05 20.07
C ARG A 62 12.02 0.19 19.84
N ILE A 63 12.19 0.61 18.58
CA ILE A 63 13.12 1.69 18.20
C ILE A 63 12.44 3.07 18.27
N ASN A 64 11.23 3.21 17.74
CA ASN A 64 10.53 4.48 17.60
C ASN A 64 9.01 4.31 17.73
N LYS A 65 8.51 4.38 18.98
CA LYS A 65 7.09 4.24 19.31
C LYS A 65 6.18 5.26 18.61
N PRO A 66 6.53 6.56 18.52
CA PRO A 66 5.74 7.52 17.75
C PRO A 66 5.58 7.09 16.29
N LEU A 67 6.69 6.77 15.62
CA LEU A 67 6.64 6.37 14.21
C LEU A 67 5.86 5.08 14.02
N TRP A 68 6.00 4.11 14.93
CA TRP A 68 5.21 2.88 14.93
C TRP A 68 3.70 3.17 14.92
N LEU A 69 3.22 4.08 15.77
CA LEU A 69 1.79 4.42 15.84
C LEU A 69 1.31 4.99 14.51
N GLY A 70 2.07 5.93 13.93
CA GLY A 70 1.75 6.54 12.64
C GLY A 70 1.66 5.53 11.51
N GLU A 71 2.68 4.69 11.37
CA GLU A 71 2.75 3.65 10.34
C GLU A 71 1.62 2.63 10.51
N TRP A 72 1.30 2.21 11.73
CA TRP A 72 0.17 1.30 11.98
C TRP A 72 -1.18 1.89 11.58
N LEU A 73 -1.46 3.14 11.98
CA LEU A 73 -2.69 3.82 11.62
C LEU A 73 -2.80 4.00 10.10
N PHE A 74 -1.69 4.29 9.43
CA PHE A 74 -1.62 4.35 7.98
C PHE A 74 -1.97 3.00 7.34
N HIS A 75 -1.32 1.91 7.72
CA HIS A 75 -1.56 0.59 7.11
C HIS A 75 -2.98 0.10 7.36
N LEU A 76 -3.50 0.24 8.58
CA LEU A 76 -4.87 -0.16 8.91
C LEU A 76 -5.89 0.65 8.11
N SER A 77 -5.72 1.98 8.05
CA SER A 77 -6.63 2.83 7.27
C SER A 77 -6.54 2.54 5.77
N PHE A 78 -5.33 2.37 5.23
CA PHE A 78 -5.11 2.02 3.82
C PHE A 78 -5.78 0.71 3.43
N ILE A 79 -5.63 -0.35 4.24
CA ILE A 79 -6.26 -1.66 3.98
C ILE A 79 -7.78 -1.54 3.98
N ILE A 80 -8.36 -0.87 4.99
CA ILE A 80 -9.83 -0.69 5.07
C ILE A 80 -10.33 0.13 3.88
N VAL A 81 -9.61 1.17 3.47
CA VAL A 81 -9.92 1.98 2.29
C VAL A 81 -9.88 1.13 1.02
N LEU A 82 -8.84 0.31 0.83
CA LEU A 82 -8.74 -0.60 -0.32
C LEU A 82 -9.89 -1.60 -0.36
N LEU A 83 -10.23 -2.22 0.77
CA LEU A 83 -11.37 -3.13 0.86
C LEU A 83 -12.69 -2.41 0.54
N ALA A 84 -12.87 -1.17 1.01
CA ALA A 84 -14.02 -0.36 0.64
C ALA A 84 -14.05 -0.03 -0.87
N HIS A 85 -12.89 0.16 -1.50
CA HIS A 85 -12.78 0.42 -2.94
C HIS A 85 -13.18 -0.78 -3.81
N LEU A 86 -13.10 -2.01 -3.29
CA LEU A 86 -13.57 -3.20 -4.02
C LEU A 86 -15.05 -3.08 -4.42
N ARG A 87 -15.84 -2.23 -3.76
CA ARG A 87 -17.23 -1.90 -4.17
C ARG A 87 -17.36 -1.40 -5.61
N TYR A 88 -16.34 -0.69 -6.10
CA TYR A 88 -16.35 -0.11 -7.44
C TYR A 88 -15.83 -1.09 -8.51
N ILE A 89 -15.13 -2.14 -8.09
CA ILE A 89 -14.47 -3.10 -8.99
C ILE A 89 -15.28 -4.39 -9.12
N LEU A 90 -15.80 -4.90 -8.00
CA LEU A 90 -16.49 -6.18 -7.93
C LEU A 90 -18.00 -6.03 -8.09
N VAL A 91 -18.61 -7.02 -8.75
CA VAL A 91 -20.06 -7.18 -8.89
C VAL A 91 -20.53 -8.24 -7.88
N GLY A 92 -21.70 -8.05 -7.28
CA GLY A 92 -22.29 -9.05 -6.39
C GLY A 92 -21.65 -9.16 -5.00
N LEU A 93 -21.10 -8.06 -4.46
CA LEU A 93 -20.57 -8.07 -3.08
C LEU A 93 -21.67 -8.41 -2.06
N PRO A 94 -21.37 -9.21 -1.02
CA PRO A 94 -22.30 -9.51 0.05
C PRO A 94 -22.86 -8.26 0.74
N SER A 95 -24.08 -8.36 1.28
CA SER A 95 -24.76 -7.24 1.96
C SER A 95 -23.94 -6.66 3.13
N TRP A 96 -23.21 -7.50 3.86
CA TRP A 96 -22.37 -7.08 4.99
C TRP A 96 -21.18 -6.19 4.57
N TRP A 97 -20.79 -6.16 3.28
CA TRP A 97 -19.73 -5.30 2.76
C TRP A 97 -20.04 -3.79 2.94
N SER A 98 -21.32 -3.45 3.13
CA SER A 98 -21.75 -2.10 3.51
C SER A 98 -21.06 -1.60 4.79
N HIS A 99 -20.75 -2.48 5.75
CA HIS A 99 -20.02 -2.13 6.96
C HIS A 99 -18.57 -1.74 6.66
N ILE A 100 -17.87 -2.51 5.81
CA ILE A 100 -16.51 -2.18 5.34
C ILE A 100 -16.52 -0.82 4.63
N VAL A 101 -17.51 -0.58 3.76
CA VAL A 101 -17.64 0.70 3.06
C VAL A 101 -17.88 1.85 4.04
N CYS A 102 -18.62 1.61 5.13
CA CYS A 102 -18.81 2.56 6.21
C CYS A 102 -17.51 2.85 6.98
N MET A 103 -16.78 1.80 7.37
CA MET A 103 -15.46 1.93 8.00
C MET A 103 -14.47 2.65 7.08
N GLY A 104 -14.52 2.38 5.77
CA GLY A 104 -13.73 3.03 4.73
C GLY A 104 -13.92 4.54 4.66
N LYS A 105 -15.09 5.06 5.07
CA LYS A 105 -15.34 6.51 5.15
C LYS A 105 -14.43 7.16 6.21
N TYR A 106 -14.38 6.57 7.40
CA TYR A 106 -13.59 7.06 8.53
C TYR A 106 -12.11 6.75 8.34
N ALA A 107 -11.78 5.57 7.83
CA ALA A 107 -10.41 5.22 7.46
C ALA A 107 -9.86 6.17 6.38
N GLY A 108 -10.69 6.60 5.42
CA GLY A 108 -10.30 7.60 4.43
C GLY A 108 -9.94 8.96 5.03
N LEU A 109 -10.56 9.36 6.15
CA LEU A 109 -10.19 10.57 6.90
C LEU A 109 -8.89 10.36 7.69
N LEU A 110 -8.71 9.18 8.26
CA LEU A 110 -7.54 8.82 9.07
C LEU A 110 -6.27 8.67 8.23
N MET A 111 -6.39 8.18 7.00
CA MET A 111 -5.27 7.92 6.11
C MET A 111 -4.36 9.15 5.85
N PRO A 112 -4.86 10.31 5.38
CA PRO A 112 -3.99 11.48 5.20
C PRO A 112 -3.47 12.03 6.53
N LEU A 113 -4.25 11.95 7.62
CA LEU A 113 -3.80 12.38 8.94
C LEU A 113 -2.62 11.54 9.44
N SER A 114 -2.67 10.21 9.25
CA SER A 114 -1.58 9.31 9.61
C SER A 114 -0.31 9.57 8.79
N LEU A 115 -0.44 9.87 7.48
CA LEU A 115 0.68 10.23 6.62
C LEU A 115 1.32 11.55 7.04
N LEU A 116 0.52 12.57 7.35
CA LEU A 116 1.01 13.85 7.87
C LEU A 116 1.72 13.66 9.22
N TYR A 117 1.15 12.85 10.11
CA TYR A 117 1.77 12.51 11.39
C TYR A 117 3.13 11.83 11.21
N ILE A 118 3.24 10.84 10.31
CA ILE A 118 4.51 10.18 9.97
C ILE A 118 5.55 11.21 9.50
N LEU A 119 5.17 12.13 8.61
CA LEU A 119 6.07 13.18 8.11
C LEU A 119 6.55 14.11 9.23
N VAL A 120 5.65 14.54 10.12
CA VAL A 120 6.00 15.37 11.28
C VAL A 120 6.96 14.65 12.21
N VAL A 121 6.69 13.38 12.55
CA VAL A 121 7.58 12.59 13.41
C VAL A 121 8.97 12.42 12.77
N ARG A 122 9.04 12.13 11.46
CA ARG A 122 10.33 12.00 10.76
C ARG A 122 11.11 13.31 10.73
N ALA A 123 10.42 14.43 10.53
CA ALA A 123 11.03 15.76 10.53
C ALA A 123 11.60 16.13 11.92
N SER A 124 10.90 15.77 12.99
CA SER A 124 11.32 16.08 14.36
C SER A 124 12.50 15.25 14.87
N VAL A 125 12.72 14.04 14.34
CA VAL A 125 13.82 13.16 14.77
C VAL A 125 15.10 13.46 13.99
N ASP A 126 15.08 13.34 12.66
CA ASP A 126 16.24 13.62 11.81
C ASP A 126 15.87 13.67 10.30
N TRP A 127 15.54 14.85 9.78
CA TRP A 127 15.02 15.03 8.40
C TRP A 127 15.93 14.40 7.32
N ARG A 128 17.25 14.55 7.45
CA ARG A 128 18.20 14.14 6.40
C ARG A 128 18.45 12.63 6.37
N ARG A 129 18.22 11.93 7.49
CA ARG A 129 18.49 10.49 7.60
C ARG A 129 17.32 9.61 7.16
N TYR A 130 16.09 10.14 7.25
CA TYR A 130 14.87 9.33 7.09
C TYR A 130 14.06 9.63 5.81
N ILE A 131 14.53 10.55 4.96
CA ILE A 131 13.83 10.94 3.72
C ILE A 131 14.63 10.51 2.50
N SER A 132 14.41 9.27 2.07
CA SER A 132 14.79 8.83 0.73
C SER A 132 13.83 9.44 -0.31
N PRO A 133 14.32 9.94 -1.46
CA PRO A 133 13.46 10.53 -2.51
C PRO A 133 12.32 9.61 -2.95
N GLY A 134 12.57 8.29 -3.06
CA GLY A 134 11.55 7.32 -3.45
C GLY A 134 10.44 7.16 -2.41
N ASN A 135 10.80 7.15 -1.13
CA ASN A 135 9.87 7.06 -0.01
C ASN A 135 9.01 8.34 0.11
N LEU A 136 9.63 9.50 -0.08
CA LEU A 136 8.90 10.78 -0.10
C LEU A 136 7.92 10.85 -1.28
N CYS A 137 8.33 10.42 -2.47
CA CYS A 137 7.47 10.35 -3.65
C CYS A 137 6.22 9.50 -3.37
N LEU A 138 6.40 8.33 -2.74
CA LEU A 138 5.29 7.44 -2.39
C LEU A 138 4.34 8.07 -1.36
N ILE A 139 4.86 8.71 -0.32
CA ILE A 139 4.02 9.41 0.67
C ILE A 139 3.24 10.55 0.01
N ILE A 140 3.87 11.31 -0.90
CA ILE A 140 3.19 12.38 -1.63
C ILE A 140 2.07 11.83 -2.51
N ILE A 141 2.31 10.73 -3.24
CA ILE A 141 1.28 10.08 -4.06
C ILE A 141 0.11 9.59 -3.18
N LEU A 142 0.42 9.01 -2.02
CA LEU A 142 -0.60 8.55 -1.06
C LEU A 142 -1.39 9.70 -0.42
N LEU A 143 -0.75 10.86 -0.21
CA LEU A 143 -1.44 12.08 0.20
C LEU A 143 -2.34 12.61 -0.92
N ILE A 144 -1.85 12.69 -2.16
CA ILE A 144 -2.64 13.13 -3.32
C ILE A 144 -3.88 12.24 -3.49
N ILE A 145 -3.72 10.90 -3.46
CA ILE A 145 -4.84 9.99 -3.66
C ILE A 145 -5.85 10.05 -2.50
N SER A 146 -5.39 10.11 -1.25
CA SER A 146 -6.31 10.17 -0.10
C SER A 146 -7.03 11.51 0.01
N VAL A 147 -6.33 12.63 -0.17
CA VAL A 147 -6.94 13.98 -0.15
C VAL A 147 -7.89 14.15 -1.32
N SER A 148 -7.51 13.77 -2.55
CA SER A 148 -8.42 13.85 -3.71
C SER A 148 -9.68 12.99 -3.51
N GLY A 149 -9.55 11.79 -2.92
CA GLY A 149 -10.68 10.93 -2.58
C GLY A 149 -11.63 11.56 -1.55
N LEU A 150 -11.08 12.22 -0.52
CA LEU A 150 -11.88 12.98 0.45
C LEU A 150 -12.59 14.18 -0.18
N LEU A 151 -11.88 14.93 -1.03
CA LEU A 151 -12.46 16.07 -1.75
C LEU A 151 -13.63 15.63 -2.62
N MET A 152 -13.49 14.54 -3.39
CA MET A 152 -14.58 14.00 -4.20
C MET A 152 -15.76 13.50 -3.37
N ARG A 153 -15.50 13.00 -2.15
CA ARG A 153 -16.53 12.48 -1.27
C ARG A 153 -17.36 13.58 -0.62
N TYR A 154 -16.71 14.64 -0.13
CA TYR A 154 -17.34 15.63 0.74
C TYR A 154 -17.64 16.95 0.04
N ILE A 155 -16.84 17.36 -0.95
CA ILE A 155 -16.93 18.69 -1.57
C ILE A 155 -17.36 18.58 -3.03
N TYR A 156 -16.61 17.84 -3.85
CA TYR A 156 -16.81 17.72 -5.30
C TYR A 156 -17.40 16.36 -5.67
N ARG A 157 -18.67 16.15 -5.26
CA ARG A 157 -19.37 14.87 -5.43
C ARG A 157 -19.31 14.36 -6.87
N THR A 158 -18.68 13.19 -7.04
CA THR A 158 -18.60 12.47 -8.33
C THR A 158 -19.73 11.45 -8.44
N ASP A 159 -20.24 11.21 -9.64
CA ASP A 159 -21.23 10.16 -9.88
C ASP A 159 -20.62 8.76 -9.68
N ILE A 160 -20.99 8.13 -8.56
CA ILE A 160 -20.50 6.81 -8.19
C ILE A 160 -20.98 5.68 -9.11
N VAL A 161 -22.09 5.89 -9.83
CA VAL A 161 -22.64 4.92 -10.77
C VAL A 161 -21.78 4.89 -12.03
N GLU A 162 -21.41 6.06 -12.55
CA GLU A 162 -20.48 6.18 -13.68
C GLU A 162 -19.11 5.61 -13.34
N VAL A 163 -18.57 5.96 -12.16
CA VAL A 163 -17.30 5.40 -11.67
C VAL A 163 -17.35 3.87 -11.63
N LYS A 164 -18.44 3.30 -11.09
CA LYS A 164 -18.58 1.85 -11.03
C LYS A 164 -18.69 1.22 -12.43
N ARG A 165 -19.47 1.80 -13.35
CA ARG A 165 -19.58 1.30 -14.72
C ARG A 165 -18.23 1.31 -15.42
N PHE A 166 -17.47 2.41 -15.28
CA PHE A 166 -16.13 2.53 -15.83
C PHE A 166 -15.17 1.48 -15.27
N MET A 167 -15.09 1.38 -13.93
CA MET A 167 -14.18 0.44 -13.27
C MET A 167 -14.52 -1.01 -13.61
N VAL A 168 -15.79 -1.43 -13.56
CA VAL A 168 -16.21 -2.78 -13.95
C VAL A 168 -15.93 -3.04 -15.43
N GLY A 169 -16.19 -2.05 -16.30
CA GLY A 169 -15.92 -2.12 -17.74
C GLY A 169 -14.46 -2.44 -18.10
N LEU A 170 -13.51 -1.96 -17.28
CA LEU A 170 -12.09 -2.30 -17.44
C LEU A 170 -11.79 -3.79 -17.23
N PHE A 171 -12.51 -4.46 -16.33
CA PHE A 171 -12.31 -5.88 -16.03
C PHE A 171 -13.16 -6.81 -16.92
N THR A 172 -14.31 -6.33 -17.40
CA THR A 172 -15.18 -7.07 -18.33
C THR A 172 -14.86 -6.82 -19.80
N PHE A 173 -13.82 -6.02 -20.09
CA PHE A 173 -13.47 -5.56 -21.44
C PHE A 173 -14.63 -4.87 -22.20
N SER A 174 -15.58 -4.30 -21.44
CA SER A 174 -16.69 -3.50 -21.96
C SER A 174 -16.37 -2.03 -21.70
N PHE A 175 -15.64 -1.40 -22.62
CA PHE A 175 -15.12 -0.04 -22.43
C PHE A 175 -16.24 0.99 -22.27
N GLN A 176 -16.25 1.67 -21.13
CA GLN A 176 -17.16 2.75 -20.81
C GLN A 176 -16.42 4.10 -20.87
N PRO A 177 -17.14 5.22 -21.08
CA PRO A 177 -16.54 6.55 -20.98
C PRO A 177 -15.96 6.79 -19.59
N LEU A 178 -14.89 7.59 -19.53
CA LEU A 178 -14.33 8.04 -18.26
C LEU A 178 -15.34 8.97 -17.57
N PRO A 179 -15.64 8.78 -16.27
CA PRO A 179 -16.46 9.71 -15.51
C PRO A 179 -15.94 11.15 -15.59
N GLU A 180 -16.85 12.11 -15.68
CA GLU A 180 -16.48 13.52 -15.73
C GLU A 180 -15.89 14.00 -14.39
N GLY A 181 -14.94 14.93 -14.46
CA GLY A 181 -14.38 15.61 -13.29
C GLY A 181 -12.86 15.53 -13.19
N ARG A 182 -12.24 16.71 -13.04
CA ARG A 182 -10.77 16.84 -12.94
C ARG A 182 -10.19 16.13 -11.71
N LEU A 183 -10.94 16.15 -10.60
CA LEU A 183 -10.52 15.48 -9.36
C LEU A 183 -10.57 13.96 -9.46
N PHE A 184 -11.60 13.39 -10.11
CA PHE A 184 -11.64 11.97 -10.40
C PHE A 184 -10.44 11.55 -11.26
N MET A 185 -10.14 12.31 -12.31
CA MET A 185 -8.98 12.02 -13.17
C MET A 185 -7.66 12.07 -12.39
N LEU A 186 -7.47 13.08 -11.53
CA LEU A 186 -6.29 13.16 -10.66
C LEU A 186 -6.19 11.95 -9.71
N HIS A 187 -7.29 11.62 -9.03
CA HIS A 187 -7.36 10.49 -8.11
C HIS A 187 -7.05 9.16 -8.81
N TYR A 188 -7.66 8.95 -9.98
CA TYR A 188 -7.47 7.77 -10.82
C TYR A 188 -6.03 7.62 -11.29
N LEU A 189 -5.43 8.69 -11.83
CA LEU A 189 -4.04 8.67 -12.30
C LEU A 189 -3.06 8.47 -11.14
N ALA A 190 -3.28 9.10 -9.99
CA ALA A 190 -2.48 8.85 -8.78
C ALA A 190 -2.56 7.38 -8.34
N GLY A 191 -3.75 6.77 -8.43
CA GLY A 191 -3.97 5.34 -8.22
C GLY A 191 -3.17 4.47 -9.20
N LEU A 192 -3.18 4.80 -10.49
CA LEU A 192 -2.37 4.08 -11.49
C LEU A 192 -0.87 4.18 -11.20
N VAL A 193 -0.38 5.35 -10.81
CA VAL A 193 1.03 5.51 -10.41
C VAL A 193 1.32 4.67 -9.17
N LEU A 194 0.44 4.66 -8.16
CA LEU A 194 0.60 3.84 -6.96
C LEU A 194 0.71 2.34 -7.29
N LEU A 195 -0.08 1.83 -8.25
CA LEU A 195 0.00 0.43 -8.70
C LEU A 195 1.41 0.07 -9.18
N LEU A 196 2.14 0.98 -9.82
CA LEU A 196 3.51 0.72 -10.30
C LEU A 196 4.53 0.53 -9.17
N TYR A 197 4.25 1.05 -7.97
CA TYR A 197 5.09 0.91 -6.78
C TYR A 197 4.76 -0.35 -5.96
N LEU A 198 3.49 -0.80 -5.96
CA LEU A 198 3.01 -1.88 -5.10
C LEU A 198 3.85 -3.17 -5.16
N PRO A 199 4.19 -3.74 -6.34
CA PRO A 199 4.94 -4.99 -6.39
C PRO A 199 6.28 -4.90 -5.69
N SER A 200 6.98 -3.77 -5.82
CA SER A 200 8.26 -3.58 -5.15
C SER A 200 8.07 -3.48 -3.65
N HIS A 201 7.23 -2.57 -3.18
CA HIS A 201 7.16 -2.27 -1.76
C HIS A 201 6.50 -3.39 -0.94
N VAL A 202 5.47 -4.06 -1.48
CA VAL A 202 4.77 -5.13 -0.73
C VAL A 202 5.57 -6.43 -0.76
N LEU A 203 6.09 -6.84 -1.92
CA LEU A 203 6.75 -8.13 -2.05
C LEU A 203 8.16 -8.13 -1.47
N THR A 204 8.91 -7.02 -1.54
CA THR A 204 10.28 -7.00 -0.97
C THR A 204 10.32 -6.71 0.52
N ALA A 205 9.22 -6.23 1.14
CA ALA A 205 9.18 -5.89 2.55
C ALA A 205 9.65 -7.05 3.47
N PRO A 206 9.16 -8.30 3.33
CA PRO A 206 9.61 -9.42 4.16
C PRO A 206 11.12 -9.67 4.08
N VAL A 207 11.73 -9.54 2.90
CA VAL A 207 13.17 -9.75 2.70
C VAL A 207 13.98 -8.63 3.32
N THR A 208 13.58 -7.37 3.12
CA THR A 208 14.30 -6.24 3.75
C THR A 208 14.25 -6.30 5.29
N ILE A 209 13.15 -6.80 5.85
CA ILE A 209 12.97 -6.99 7.29
C ILE A 209 13.83 -8.17 7.79
N SER A 210 13.84 -9.29 7.06
CA SER A 210 14.68 -10.45 7.42
C SER A 210 16.18 -10.10 7.34
N GLU A 211 16.59 -9.33 6.33
CA GLU A 211 17.96 -8.81 6.19
C GLU A 211 18.34 -7.85 7.31
N ALA A 212 17.46 -6.91 7.67
CA ALA A 212 17.73 -5.98 8.76
C ALA A 212 17.94 -6.72 10.09
N ARG A 213 17.16 -7.78 10.32
CA ARG A 213 17.29 -8.64 11.50
C ARG A 213 18.60 -9.45 11.50
N ARG A 214 19.14 -9.82 10.34
CA ARG A 214 20.50 -10.43 10.23
C ARG A 214 21.59 -9.49 10.70
N ARG A 215 21.53 -8.22 10.28
CA ARG A 215 22.57 -7.23 10.62
C ARG A 215 22.65 -6.98 12.13
N GLU A 216 21.56 -7.20 12.85
CA GLU A 216 21.48 -7.08 14.31
C GLU A 216 21.87 -8.36 15.06
N GLY A 217 22.28 -9.42 14.33
CA GLY A 217 22.73 -10.68 14.92
C GLY A 217 21.64 -11.46 15.65
N PHE A 218 20.37 -11.31 15.24
CA PHE A 218 19.20 -11.94 15.87
C PHE A 218 19.06 -11.67 17.38
N ARG A 219 19.62 -10.56 17.87
CA ARG A 219 19.43 -10.14 19.26
C ARG A 219 17.95 -9.84 19.50
N ILE A 220 17.37 -10.52 20.49
CA ILE A 220 15.97 -10.36 20.92
C ILE A 220 15.83 -9.13 21.80
#